data_AF-A0A9Q0MEJ5-F1
#
_entry.id   AF-A0A9Q0MEJ5-F1
#
_cell.length_a   1.000
_cell.length_b   1.000
_cell.length_c   1.000
_cell.angle_alpha   90.00
_cell.angle_beta   90.00
_cell.angle_gamma   90.00
#
_symmetry.space_group_name_H-M   'P 1'
#
loop_
_entity.id
_entity.type
_entity.pdbx_description
1 polymer ?
#
loop_
_entity_poly.entity_id
_entity_poly.type
_entity_poly.pdbx_seq_one_letter_code
_entity_poly.pdbx_strand_id
1 'polypeptide(L)'
;MIIINDQLEDDNDIYKSTFKYYKQGNDLSKCLDFSKPESFHEKTKRFPIPNISNINLPNCLILDHFKPLHEWEMYTPTESIPGLIIVPGILHQDYRQEWFEYFHNHLPWRDELQLKANVDLNRRNQNQLRWITFGFHHNWDSKIYSLNQPTCIIPKRIDEFSNVISRYLNLDFQPQAGIVNYYNRKSSLCFHTDHSELNHSIPLLSFSLGSPAIFLIGGKTKDSSIPIVPIVLRDSDLLIMSGDSRLALHAIAKIIPEDDKLNSKSICRINLNIRQVQ
;
A
#
# COMPACT_ATOMS: atom_id res chain seq x y z
N MET A 1 5.28 8.88 47.98
CA MET A 1 4.01 9.14 47.26
C MET A 1 4.35 10.07 46.11
N ILE A 2 4.73 9.49 44.96
CA ILE A 2 5.12 10.25 43.77
C ILE A 2 3.97 10.09 42.79
N ILE A 3 3.34 11.22 42.49
CA ILE A 3 2.19 11.34 41.60
C ILE A 3 2.64 10.97 40.19
N ILE A 4 2.00 9.94 39.64
CA ILE A 4 2.06 9.57 38.23
C ILE A 4 1.40 10.72 37.46
N ASN A 5 2.16 11.39 36.59
CA ASN A 5 1.57 12.22 35.55
C ASN A 5 0.86 11.29 34.57
N ASP A 6 -0.40 11.00 34.85
CA ASP A 6 -1.33 10.52 33.84
C ASP A 6 -1.39 11.58 32.73
N GLN A 7 -0.81 11.24 31.58
CA GLN A 7 -1.10 11.95 30.34
C GLN A 7 -2.61 11.86 30.13
N LEU A 8 -3.30 12.99 30.30
CA LEU A 8 -4.69 13.17 29.89
C LEU A 8 -4.84 12.60 28.47
N GLU A 9 -5.55 11.48 28.31
CA GLU A 9 -5.94 11.00 26.99
C GLU A 9 -6.83 12.08 26.36
N ASP A 10 -6.38 12.66 25.24
CA ASP A 10 -7.21 13.56 24.45
C ASP A 10 -8.33 12.75 23.79
N ASP A 11 -9.45 12.62 24.51
CA ASP A 11 -10.67 11.93 24.07
C ASP A 11 -11.32 12.58 22.84
N ASN A 12 -10.79 13.71 22.34
CA ASN A 12 -11.29 14.43 21.17
C ASN A 12 -10.53 14.13 19.86
N ASP A 13 -9.48 13.30 19.84
CA ASP A 13 -8.78 12.96 18.60
C ASP A 13 -9.59 11.96 17.73
N ILE A 14 -10.30 12.49 16.73
CA ILE A 14 -11.12 11.70 15.81
C ILE A 14 -10.34 10.64 15.03
N TYR A 15 -9.05 10.88 14.74
CA TYR A 15 -8.20 9.89 14.06
C TYR A 15 -7.87 8.74 15.01
N LYS A 16 -7.53 9.04 16.28
CA LYS A 16 -7.26 8.02 17.30
C LYS A 16 -8.51 7.18 17.59
N SER A 17 -9.67 7.81 17.76
CA SER A 17 -10.93 7.10 18.04
C SER A 17 -11.40 6.26 16.84
N THR A 18 -11.33 6.81 15.62
CA THR A 18 -11.68 6.07 14.39
C THR A 18 -10.75 4.87 14.17
N PHE A 19 -9.44 5.02 14.41
CA PHE A 19 -8.50 3.91 14.35
C PHE A 19 -8.84 2.82 15.38
N LYS A 20 -9.11 3.18 16.64
CA LYS A 20 -9.52 2.23 17.70
C LYS A 20 -10.80 1.49 17.29
N TYR A 21 -11.80 2.18 16.74
CA TYR A 21 -13.06 1.60 16.28
C TYR A 21 -12.84 0.50 15.22
N TYR A 22 -12.13 0.80 14.13
CA TYR A 22 -11.90 -0.18 13.06
C TYR A 22 -10.91 -1.28 13.43
N LYS A 23 -9.97 -1.02 14.36
CA LYS A 23 -9.05 -2.05 14.86
C LYS A 23 -9.79 -3.12 15.66
N GLN A 24 -10.82 -2.75 16.43
CA GLN A 24 -11.59 -3.66 17.27
C GLN A 24 -12.82 -4.24 16.55
N GLY A 25 -13.48 -3.45 15.71
CA GLY A 25 -14.73 -3.80 15.05
C GLY A 25 -14.60 -4.89 13.98
N ASN A 26 -15.69 -5.62 13.75
CA ASN A 26 -15.83 -6.59 12.65
C ASN A 26 -16.86 -6.13 11.59
N ASP A 27 -17.52 -5.00 11.83
CA ASP A 27 -18.52 -4.45 10.92
C ASP A 27 -17.84 -3.76 9.73
N LEU A 28 -18.01 -4.36 8.55
CA LEU A 28 -17.48 -3.86 7.29
C LEU A 28 -18.51 -3.03 6.51
N SER A 29 -19.75 -2.90 6.98
CA SER A 29 -20.83 -2.21 6.24
C SER A 29 -20.53 -0.74 5.93
N LYS A 30 -19.66 -0.12 6.72
CA LYS A 30 -19.22 1.28 6.54
C LYS A 30 -17.96 1.42 5.68
N CYS A 31 -17.27 0.32 5.39
CA CYS A 31 -16.05 0.33 4.60
C CYS A 31 -16.39 0.23 3.11
N LEU A 32 -15.83 1.12 2.29
CA LEU A 32 -15.95 1.00 0.84
C LEU A 32 -15.21 -0.25 0.38
N ASP A 33 -15.85 -1.08 -0.45
CA ASP A 33 -15.27 -2.29 -1.03
C ASP A 33 -15.37 -2.23 -2.55
N PHE A 34 -14.24 -1.97 -3.21
CA PHE A 34 -14.17 -1.80 -4.66
C PHE A 34 -14.22 -3.12 -5.44
N SER A 35 -14.30 -4.27 -4.78
CA SER A 35 -14.68 -5.52 -5.45
C SER A 35 -16.19 -5.63 -5.72
N LYS A 36 -16.99 -4.78 -5.07
CA LYS A 36 -18.46 -4.68 -5.20
C LYS A 36 -18.92 -3.21 -5.18
N PRO A 37 -18.40 -2.36 -6.08
CA PRO A 37 -18.57 -0.90 -6.02
C PRO A 37 -20.04 -0.47 -6.11
N GLU A 38 -20.92 -1.26 -6.71
CA GLU A 38 -22.37 -1.04 -6.76
C GLU A 38 -23.02 -0.92 -5.37
N SER A 39 -22.44 -1.56 -4.35
CA SER A 39 -22.87 -1.46 -2.96
C SER A 39 -22.65 -0.06 -2.36
N PHE A 40 -21.88 0.79 -3.04
CA PHE A 40 -21.47 2.12 -2.58
C PHE A 40 -21.56 3.19 -3.69
N HIS A 41 -22.51 3.07 -4.61
CA HIS A 41 -22.62 3.93 -5.79
C HIS A 41 -22.66 5.44 -5.50
N GLU A 42 -23.23 5.87 -4.37
CA GLU A 42 -23.24 7.30 -3.98
C GLU A 42 -21.89 7.80 -3.43
N LYS A 43 -21.05 6.88 -2.95
CA LYS A 43 -19.77 7.16 -2.29
C LYS A 43 -18.55 6.90 -3.16
N THR A 44 -18.77 6.44 -4.39
CA THR A 44 -17.71 6.04 -5.32
C THR A 44 -17.99 6.61 -6.71
N LYS A 45 -16.93 6.96 -7.43
CA LYS A 45 -17.00 7.42 -8.80
C LYS A 45 -16.03 6.61 -9.65
N ARG A 46 -16.49 6.16 -10.82
CA ARG A 46 -15.60 5.56 -11.83
C ARG A 46 -14.59 6.61 -12.29
N PHE A 47 -13.32 6.23 -12.25
CA PHE A 47 -12.23 7.00 -12.83
C PHE A 47 -12.07 6.60 -14.31
N PRO A 48 -11.84 7.56 -15.22
CA PRO A 48 -11.72 7.26 -16.65
C PRO A 48 -10.60 6.25 -16.92
N ILE A 49 -10.92 5.22 -17.71
CA ILE A 49 -9.94 4.22 -18.15
C ILE A 49 -9.21 4.75 -19.41
N PRO A 50 -7.88 4.62 -19.48
CA PRO A 50 -7.10 4.98 -20.67
C PRO A 50 -7.51 4.18 -21.92
N ASN A 51 -7.40 4.79 -23.10
CA ASN A 51 -7.56 4.05 -24.36
C ASN A 51 -6.29 3.25 -24.68
N ILE A 52 -6.35 1.94 -24.46
CA ILE A 52 -5.21 1.02 -24.57
C ILE A 52 -4.58 1.00 -25.96
N SER A 53 -5.35 1.21 -27.04
CA SER A 53 -4.81 1.17 -28.41
C SER A 53 -3.73 2.22 -28.67
N ASN A 54 -3.68 3.27 -27.85
CA ASN A 54 -2.75 4.38 -27.97
C ASN A 54 -1.58 4.31 -26.98
N ILE A 55 -1.50 3.22 -26.20
CA ILE A 55 -0.50 3.06 -25.14
C ILE A 55 0.61 2.14 -25.63
N ASN A 56 1.84 2.67 -25.65
CA ASN A 56 3.03 1.86 -25.89
C ASN A 56 3.45 1.16 -24.58
N LEU A 57 2.92 -0.05 -24.38
CA LEU A 57 3.24 -0.90 -23.23
C LEU A 57 4.61 -1.57 -23.40
N PRO A 58 5.37 -1.79 -22.31
CA PRO A 58 6.65 -2.48 -22.39
C PRO A 58 6.46 -3.96 -22.75
N ASN A 59 7.34 -4.51 -23.59
CA ASN A 59 7.37 -5.94 -23.87
C ASN A 59 8.05 -6.69 -22.72
N CYS A 60 7.30 -7.06 -21.69
CA CYS A 60 7.80 -7.80 -20.52
C CYS A 60 6.82 -8.89 -20.06
N LEU A 61 7.37 -9.94 -19.46
CA LEU A 61 6.62 -11.12 -19.01
C LEU A 61 5.55 -10.78 -17.95
N ILE A 62 5.73 -9.69 -17.22
CA ILE A 62 4.80 -9.30 -16.17
C ILE A 62 3.42 -8.90 -16.70
N LEU A 63 3.31 -8.55 -18.00
CA LEU A 63 2.02 -8.27 -18.62
C LEU A 63 1.09 -9.48 -18.57
N ASP A 64 1.64 -10.69 -18.75
CA ASP A 64 0.87 -11.94 -18.69
C ASP A 64 0.35 -12.25 -17.28
N HIS A 65 0.91 -11.59 -16.24
CA HIS A 65 0.49 -11.80 -14.86
C HIS A 65 -0.77 -10.98 -14.51
N PHE A 66 -1.08 -9.95 -15.29
CA PHE A 66 -2.26 -9.12 -15.08
C PHE A 66 -3.51 -9.73 -15.72
N LYS A 67 -4.68 -9.37 -15.18
CA LYS A 67 -5.91 -9.47 -15.96
C LYS A 67 -5.77 -8.65 -17.24
N PRO A 68 -6.50 -9.00 -18.32
CA PRO A 68 -6.54 -8.17 -19.52
C PRO A 68 -6.82 -6.71 -19.15
N LEU A 69 -5.98 -5.79 -19.63
CA LEU A 69 -6.02 -4.39 -19.19
C LEU A 69 -7.37 -3.71 -19.46
N HIS A 70 -8.10 -4.15 -20.50
CA HIS A 70 -9.43 -3.62 -20.83
C HIS A 70 -10.52 -4.04 -19.83
N GLU A 71 -10.25 -5.02 -18.96
CA GLU A 71 -11.12 -5.43 -17.86
C GLU A 71 -10.83 -4.65 -16.57
N TRP A 72 -9.77 -3.83 -16.55
CA TRP A 72 -9.45 -3.06 -15.36
C TRP A 72 -10.50 -1.97 -15.16
N GLU A 73 -11.02 -1.91 -13.95
CA GLU A 73 -11.87 -0.82 -13.51
C GLU A 73 -11.10 0.08 -12.56
N MET A 74 -11.43 1.36 -12.52
CA MET A 74 -10.74 2.34 -11.68
C MET A 74 -11.77 3.20 -10.96
N TYR A 75 -11.51 3.51 -9.69
CA TYR A 75 -12.43 4.24 -8.84
C TYR A 75 -11.73 5.27 -7.98
N THR A 76 -12.49 6.31 -7.60
CA THR A 76 -12.15 7.24 -6.52
C THR A 76 -13.34 7.32 -5.56
N PRO A 77 -13.12 7.35 -4.24
CA PRO A 77 -14.19 7.75 -3.32
C PRO A 77 -14.58 9.21 -3.57
N THR A 78 -15.86 9.54 -3.40
CA THR A 78 -16.39 10.90 -3.65
C THR A 78 -16.13 11.87 -2.49
N GLU A 79 -16.08 11.35 -1.26
CA GLU A 79 -15.86 12.13 -0.03
C GLU A 79 -14.41 12.09 0.47
N SER A 80 -13.50 11.38 -0.23
CA SER A 80 -12.09 11.32 0.14
C SER A 80 -11.31 12.52 -0.39
N ILE A 81 -10.11 12.69 0.16
CA ILE A 81 -9.11 13.59 -0.38
C ILE A 81 -8.86 13.33 -1.88
N PRO A 82 -8.79 14.38 -2.74
CA PRO A 82 -8.58 14.21 -4.18
C PRO A 82 -7.25 13.54 -4.53
N GLY A 83 -7.23 12.87 -5.69
CA GLY A 83 -6.02 12.24 -6.25
C GLY A 83 -5.77 10.79 -5.80
N LEU A 84 -6.70 10.22 -5.04
CA LEU A 84 -6.72 8.79 -4.71
C LEU A 84 -7.40 7.99 -5.82
N ILE A 85 -6.72 6.96 -6.32
CA ILE A 85 -7.28 6.02 -7.31
C ILE A 85 -7.12 4.60 -6.78
N ILE A 86 -8.16 3.79 -6.91
CA ILE A 86 -8.17 2.36 -6.58
C ILE A 86 -8.48 1.56 -7.85
N VAL A 87 -7.67 0.54 -8.11
CA VAL A 87 -7.82 -0.42 -9.21
C VAL A 87 -7.94 -1.81 -8.57
N PRO A 88 -9.16 -2.38 -8.46
CA PRO A 88 -9.39 -3.61 -7.74
C PRO A 88 -8.85 -4.83 -8.49
N GLY A 89 -8.11 -5.69 -7.79
CA GLY A 89 -7.74 -7.03 -8.23
C GLY A 89 -7.08 -7.14 -9.61
N ILE A 90 -5.97 -6.44 -9.86
CA ILE A 90 -5.32 -6.34 -11.19
C ILE A 90 -4.61 -7.61 -11.69
N LEU A 91 -4.23 -8.55 -10.83
CA LEU A 91 -3.57 -9.80 -11.19
C LEU A 91 -4.58 -10.85 -11.64
N HIS A 92 -4.18 -11.62 -12.65
CA HIS A 92 -4.85 -12.85 -13.02
C HIS A 92 -4.74 -13.87 -11.87
N GLN A 93 -5.77 -14.70 -11.71
CA GLN A 93 -5.91 -15.55 -10.52
C GLN A 93 -4.73 -16.51 -10.34
N ASP A 94 -4.19 -17.02 -11.45
CA ASP A 94 -3.08 -17.97 -11.46
C ASP A 94 -1.77 -17.40 -10.89
N TYR A 95 -1.61 -16.08 -10.90
CA TYR A 95 -0.38 -15.41 -10.49
C TYR A 95 -0.44 -14.84 -9.07
N ARG A 96 -1.63 -14.70 -8.46
CA ARG A 96 -1.79 -14.11 -7.11
C ARG A 96 -0.94 -14.81 -6.05
N GLN A 97 -1.01 -16.15 -6.01
CA GLN A 97 -0.22 -16.95 -5.09
C GLN A 97 1.28 -16.82 -5.39
N GLU A 98 1.66 -16.86 -6.66
CA GLU A 98 3.06 -16.76 -7.10
C GLU A 98 3.68 -15.41 -6.72
N TRP A 99 2.93 -14.31 -6.87
CA TRP A 99 3.32 -12.99 -6.38
C TRP A 99 3.48 -12.96 -4.86
N PHE A 100 2.51 -13.50 -4.12
CA PHE A 100 2.63 -13.57 -2.66
C PHE A 100 3.89 -14.34 -2.25
N GLU A 101 4.15 -15.51 -2.83
CA GLU A 101 5.33 -16.33 -2.51
C GLU A 101 6.64 -15.70 -2.99
N TYR A 102 6.63 -14.91 -4.06
CA TYR A 102 7.80 -14.14 -4.45
C TYR A 102 8.19 -13.15 -3.36
N PHE A 103 7.27 -12.31 -2.90
CA PHE A 103 7.56 -11.32 -1.86
C PHE A 103 7.81 -11.97 -0.50
N HIS A 104 7.12 -13.07 -0.19
CA HIS A 104 7.26 -13.76 1.08
C HIS A 104 8.55 -14.59 1.15
N ASN A 105 8.83 -15.44 0.16
CA ASN A 105 9.88 -16.48 0.24
C ASN A 105 11.08 -16.24 -0.66
N HIS A 106 11.01 -15.36 -1.66
CA HIS A 106 12.10 -15.20 -2.62
C HIS A 106 12.82 -13.87 -2.42
N LEU A 107 12.10 -12.76 -2.46
CA LEU A 107 12.66 -11.42 -2.36
C LEU A 107 13.54 -11.24 -1.11
N PRO A 108 13.15 -11.65 0.12
CA PRO A 108 13.94 -11.37 1.32
C PRO A 108 15.34 -11.97 1.34
N TRP A 109 15.63 -12.96 0.48
CA TRP A 109 16.88 -13.71 0.50
C TRP A 109 17.74 -13.45 -0.74
N ARG A 110 17.56 -12.29 -1.38
CA ARG A 110 18.30 -11.85 -2.57
C ARG A 110 19.40 -10.89 -2.14
N ASP A 111 20.56 -11.44 -1.78
CA ASP A 111 21.72 -10.68 -1.28
C ASP A 111 22.19 -9.62 -2.29
N GLU A 112 22.04 -9.89 -3.59
CA GLU A 112 22.45 -8.97 -4.66
C GLU A 112 21.61 -7.68 -4.71
N LEU A 113 20.45 -7.65 -4.07
CA LEU A 113 19.56 -6.48 -4.03
C LEU A 113 19.87 -5.52 -2.88
N GLN A 114 20.82 -5.86 -1.99
CA GLN A 114 21.25 -5.04 -0.85
C GLN A 114 20.08 -4.56 0.02
N LEU A 115 19.10 -5.46 0.26
CA LEU A 115 17.89 -5.14 1.00
C LEU A 115 18.20 -4.77 2.46
N LYS A 116 17.47 -3.79 3.01
CA LYS A 116 17.42 -3.57 4.46
C LYS A 116 16.09 -4.05 5.02
N ALA A 117 16.11 -4.68 6.18
CA ALA A 117 14.92 -5.19 6.85
C ALA A 117 14.95 -4.89 8.35
N ASN A 118 13.81 -5.07 9.02
CA ASN A 118 13.73 -4.97 10.49
C ASN A 118 14.40 -6.15 11.23
N VAL A 119 14.85 -7.16 10.48
CA VAL A 119 15.54 -8.35 10.98
C VAL A 119 16.81 -8.59 10.16
N ASP A 120 17.75 -9.32 10.74
CA ASP A 120 18.91 -9.85 10.02
C ASP A 120 18.45 -10.94 9.02
N LEU A 121 18.46 -10.61 7.73
CA LEU A 121 18.00 -11.50 6.66
C LEU A 121 18.87 -12.76 6.54
N ASN A 122 20.13 -12.72 6.96
CA ASN A 122 21.03 -13.90 6.94
C ASN A 122 20.54 -15.03 7.86
N ARG A 123 19.80 -14.67 8.91
CA ARG A 123 19.23 -15.64 9.87
C ARG A 123 17.95 -16.30 9.38
N ARG A 124 17.42 -15.86 8.23
CA ARG A 124 16.19 -16.38 7.61
C ARG A 124 14.98 -16.45 8.55
N ASN A 125 14.89 -15.52 9.50
CA ASN A 125 13.80 -15.50 10.49
C ASN A 125 12.56 -14.79 9.94
N GLN A 126 11.76 -15.51 9.15
CA GLN A 126 10.59 -14.98 8.46
C GLN A 126 9.46 -14.55 9.41
N ASN A 127 9.31 -15.20 10.58
CA ASN A 127 8.22 -14.93 11.52
C ASN A 127 8.27 -13.51 12.14
N GLN A 128 9.46 -12.95 12.23
CA GLN A 128 9.71 -11.61 12.76
C GLN A 128 9.83 -10.54 11.68
N LEU A 129 9.75 -10.91 10.39
CA LEU A 129 9.79 -9.96 9.29
C LEU A 129 8.55 -9.05 9.33
N ARG A 130 8.77 -7.74 9.23
CA ARG A 130 7.75 -6.69 9.27
C ARG A 130 7.92 -5.69 8.15
N TRP A 131 9.15 -5.36 7.76
CA TRP A 131 9.40 -4.56 6.58
C TRP A 131 10.72 -4.92 5.89
N ILE A 132 10.75 -4.68 4.59
CA ILE A 132 11.95 -4.64 3.75
C ILE A 132 11.95 -3.33 2.98
N THR A 133 13.12 -2.73 2.75
CA THR A 133 13.33 -1.62 1.84
C THR A 133 14.31 -2.00 0.73
N PHE A 134 14.08 -1.47 -0.47
CA PHE A 134 14.91 -1.63 -1.66
C PHE A 134 15.06 -0.27 -2.37
N GLY A 135 15.99 -0.17 -3.33
CA GLY A 135 16.31 1.10 -3.98
C GLY A 135 16.97 2.08 -3.00
N PHE A 136 16.50 3.34 -2.96
CA PHE A 136 16.90 4.26 -1.89
C PHE A 136 16.32 3.84 -0.56
N HIS A 137 17.18 3.72 0.45
CA HIS A 137 16.76 3.29 1.78
C HIS A 137 16.26 4.47 2.60
N HIS A 138 15.02 4.36 3.07
CA HIS A 138 14.44 5.27 4.04
C HIS A 138 15.15 5.13 5.40
N ASN A 139 15.58 6.25 5.98
CA ASN A 139 16.10 6.29 7.34
C ASN A 139 14.95 6.57 8.31
N TRP A 140 14.66 5.62 9.20
CA TRP A 140 13.54 5.72 10.15
C TRP A 140 13.72 6.81 11.22
N ASP A 141 14.96 7.18 11.55
CA ASP A 141 15.27 8.18 12.56
C ASP A 141 15.17 9.60 11.97
N SER A 142 15.83 9.82 10.83
CA SER A 142 15.85 11.13 10.19
C SER A 142 14.67 11.39 9.24
N LYS A 143 13.90 10.34 8.91
CA LYS A 143 12.74 10.38 7.98
C LYS A 143 13.06 10.93 6.59
N ILE A 144 14.31 10.76 6.14
CA ILE A 144 14.78 11.15 4.81
C ILE A 144 15.46 9.98 4.11
N TYR A 145 15.50 10.03 2.79
CA TYR A 145 16.27 9.08 1.98
C TYR A 145 17.75 9.47 1.93
N SER A 146 18.63 8.47 1.98
CA SER A 146 20.06 8.69 1.75
C SER A 146 20.35 8.66 0.24
N LEU A 147 20.57 9.83 -0.35
CA LEU A 147 20.92 9.93 -1.78
C LEU A 147 22.36 9.56 -2.08
N ASN A 148 23.24 9.55 -1.08
CA ASN A 148 24.67 9.25 -1.22
C ASN A 148 24.97 7.73 -1.22
N GLN A 149 24.01 6.90 -1.61
CA GLN A 149 24.22 5.46 -1.69
C GLN A 149 24.91 5.07 -3.00
N PRO A 150 25.90 4.16 -2.98
CA PRO A 150 26.71 3.83 -4.15
C PRO A 150 25.92 3.10 -5.25
N THR A 151 24.84 2.40 -4.88
CA THR A 151 23.96 1.68 -5.82
C THR A 151 22.50 1.80 -5.39
N CYS A 152 21.61 2.05 -6.36
CA CYS A 152 20.17 1.96 -6.19
C CYS A 152 19.67 0.78 -7.04
N ILE A 153 19.29 -0.32 -6.39
CA ILE A 153 18.87 -1.54 -7.08
C ILE A 153 17.37 -1.73 -6.88
N ILE A 154 16.62 -1.65 -7.97
CA ILE A 154 15.19 -1.96 -8.00
C ILE A 154 15.03 -3.42 -8.42
N PRO A 155 14.30 -4.25 -7.66
CA PRO A 155 14.02 -5.62 -8.08
C PRO A 155 13.30 -5.62 -9.44
N LYS A 156 13.79 -6.40 -10.40
CA LYS A 156 13.29 -6.42 -11.79
C LYS A 156 11.76 -6.54 -11.90
N ARG A 157 11.13 -7.39 -11.07
CA ARG A 157 9.67 -7.55 -11.04
C ARG A 157 8.95 -6.25 -10.68
N ILE A 158 9.51 -5.49 -9.74
CA ILE A 158 8.95 -4.21 -9.29
C ILE A 158 9.17 -3.15 -10.36
N ASP A 159 10.34 -3.14 -11.00
CA ASP A 159 10.64 -2.24 -12.12
C ASP A 159 9.67 -2.44 -13.30
N GLU A 160 9.52 -3.68 -13.77
CA GLU A 160 8.60 -4.02 -14.86
C GLU A 160 7.14 -3.70 -14.48
N PHE A 161 6.73 -4.02 -13.25
CA PHE A 161 5.40 -3.68 -12.73
C PHE A 161 5.15 -2.17 -12.79
N SER A 162 6.07 -1.38 -12.23
CA SER A 162 5.97 0.08 -12.20
C SER A 162 5.95 0.68 -13.60
N ASN A 163 6.74 0.14 -14.53
CA ASN A 163 6.76 0.60 -15.91
C ASN A 163 5.41 0.34 -16.61
N VAL A 164 4.81 -0.85 -16.44
CA VAL A 164 3.46 -1.12 -16.98
C VAL A 164 2.43 -0.14 -16.41
N ILE A 165 2.39 0.04 -15.09
CA ILE A 165 1.43 0.96 -14.45
C ILE A 165 1.66 2.40 -14.90
N SER A 166 2.91 2.86 -14.95
CA SER A 166 3.28 4.20 -15.42
C SER A 166 2.81 4.43 -16.86
N ARG A 167 3.07 3.48 -17.78
CA ARG A 167 2.63 3.60 -19.17
C ARG A 167 1.12 3.55 -19.32
N TYR A 168 0.47 2.62 -18.62
CA TYR A 168 -0.97 2.45 -18.66
C TYR A 168 -1.70 3.71 -18.20
N LEU A 169 -1.28 4.28 -17.07
CA LEU A 169 -1.92 5.46 -16.46
C LEU A 169 -1.33 6.79 -16.94
N ASN A 170 -0.37 6.76 -17.88
CA ASN A 170 0.39 7.94 -18.32
C ASN A 170 0.98 8.76 -17.15
N LEU A 171 1.60 8.07 -16.20
CA LEU A 171 2.28 8.66 -15.05
C LEU A 171 3.75 8.87 -15.40
N ASP A 172 4.30 10.05 -15.15
CA ASP A 172 5.74 10.30 -15.15
C ASP A 172 6.35 9.72 -13.87
N PHE A 173 6.41 8.40 -13.77
CA PHE A 173 6.81 7.67 -12.57
C PHE A 173 7.91 6.67 -12.87
N GLN A 174 8.99 6.72 -12.10
CA GLN A 174 10.07 5.74 -12.12
C GLN A 174 10.31 5.22 -10.69
N PRO A 175 10.33 3.89 -10.48
CA PRO A 175 10.59 3.34 -9.16
C PRO A 175 12.03 3.63 -8.75
N GLN A 176 12.21 4.29 -7.60
CA GLN A 176 13.53 4.59 -7.05
C GLN A 176 13.71 4.08 -5.62
N ALA A 177 12.61 3.83 -4.93
CA ALA A 177 12.59 3.23 -3.62
C ALA A 177 11.31 2.43 -3.42
N GLY A 178 11.31 1.55 -2.44
CA GLY A 178 10.06 1.04 -1.93
C GLY A 178 10.19 0.31 -0.62
N ILE A 179 9.03 0.05 -0.04
CA ILE A 179 8.86 -0.61 1.24
C ILE A 179 7.89 -1.76 1.05
N VAL A 180 8.35 -2.98 1.35
CA VAL A 180 7.49 -4.16 1.46
C VAL A 180 7.13 -4.33 2.92
N ASN A 181 5.86 -4.17 3.26
CA ASN A 181 5.33 -4.34 4.59
C ASN A 181 4.70 -5.74 4.75
N TYR A 182 5.06 -6.43 5.82
CA TYR A 182 4.60 -7.79 6.14
C TYR A 182 3.72 -7.77 7.38
N TYR A 183 2.46 -8.20 7.22
CA TYR A 183 1.46 -8.16 8.27
C TYR A 183 1.03 -9.57 8.67
N ASN A 184 0.98 -9.78 9.98
CA ASN A 184 0.24 -10.89 10.57
C ASN A 184 -1.17 -10.39 10.97
N ARG A 185 -2.04 -11.28 11.43
CA ARG A 185 -3.43 -10.95 11.78
C ARG A 185 -3.58 -9.88 12.87
N LYS A 186 -2.59 -9.74 13.74
CA LYS A 186 -2.58 -8.76 14.85
C LYS A 186 -1.88 -7.47 14.46
N SER A 187 -1.26 -7.40 13.28
CA SER A 187 -0.59 -6.21 12.80
C SER A 187 -1.58 -5.09 12.53
N SER A 188 -1.15 -3.86 12.80
CA SER A 188 -1.84 -2.62 12.46
C SER A 188 -0.79 -1.54 12.24
N LEU A 189 -1.10 -0.53 11.45
CA LEU A 189 -0.25 0.64 11.23
C LEU A 189 -1.07 1.89 11.54
N CYS A 190 -0.69 2.63 12.58
CA CYS A 190 -1.37 3.86 13.00
C CYS A 190 -1.34 4.94 11.91
N PHE A 191 -2.17 5.98 12.07
CA PHE A 191 -2.17 7.12 11.17
C PHE A 191 -0.77 7.75 11.04
N HIS A 192 -0.32 7.87 9.80
CA HIS A 192 0.94 8.48 9.40
C HIS A 192 0.80 9.12 8.01
N THR A 193 1.84 9.82 7.58
CA THR A 193 1.94 10.40 6.23
C THR A 193 3.33 10.15 5.65
N ASP A 194 3.38 9.87 4.36
CA ASP A 194 4.61 9.55 3.62
C ASP A 194 5.15 10.82 2.96
N HIS A 195 6.06 11.52 3.65
CA HIS A 195 6.57 12.84 3.24
C HIS A 195 8.10 12.87 3.03
N SER A 196 8.74 11.71 3.01
CA SER A 196 10.21 11.57 3.03
C SER A 196 10.86 11.78 1.66
N GLU A 197 10.10 11.66 0.58
CA GLU A 197 10.55 11.91 -0.79
C GLU A 197 10.75 13.42 -1.03
N LEU A 198 11.65 13.79 -1.94
CA LEU A 198 11.88 15.21 -2.26
C LEU A 198 10.78 15.79 -3.14
N ASN A 199 10.23 14.97 -4.04
CA ASN A 199 9.23 15.39 -5.00
C ASN A 199 7.87 14.73 -4.72
N HIS A 200 6.96 15.49 -4.12
CA HIS A 200 5.59 15.01 -3.82
C HIS A 200 4.61 15.20 -4.98
N SER A 201 5.05 15.72 -6.14
CA SER A 201 4.20 15.76 -7.33
C SER A 201 4.04 14.38 -7.97
N ILE A 202 4.98 13.48 -7.70
CA ILE A 202 5.02 12.12 -8.23
C ILE A 202 4.15 11.19 -7.35
N PRO A 203 3.30 10.34 -7.96
CA PRO A 203 2.44 9.46 -7.20
C PRO A 203 3.20 8.42 -6.37
N LEU A 204 2.55 7.92 -5.33
CA LEU A 204 2.93 6.69 -4.63
C LEU A 204 2.04 5.55 -5.13
N LEU A 205 2.66 4.42 -5.48
CA LEU A 205 1.94 3.19 -5.83
C LEU A 205 1.93 2.24 -4.63
N SER A 206 0.76 1.76 -4.23
CA SER A 206 0.58 0.82 -3.13
C SER A 206 -0.15 -0.42 -3.61
N PHE A 207 0.53 -1.57 -3.60
CA PHE A 207 0.01 -2.83 -4.13
C PHE A 207 -0.22 -3.85 -3.01
N SER A 208 -1.39 -4.48 -3.01
CA SER A 208 -1.85 -5.37 -1.94
C SER A 208 -1.80 -6.84 -2.34
N LEU A 209 -1.31 -7.70 -1.45
CA LEU A 209 -1.27 -9.15 -1.63
C LEU A 209 -1.73 -9.87 -0.35
N GLY A 210 -2.48 -10.96 -0.51
CA GLY A 210 -2.98 -11.80 0.57
C GLY A 210 -4.21 -11.22 1.28
N SER A 211 -4.33 -11.47 2.59
CA SER A 211 -5.53 -11.16 3.37
C SER A 211 -5.96 -9.70 3.24
N PRO A 212 -7.27 -9.41 3.17
CA PRO A 212 -7.79 -8.07 3.11
C PRO A 212 -7.44 -7.24 4.35
N ALA A 213 -7.45 -5.92 4.20
CA ALA A 213 -7.23 -5.00 5.31
C ALA A 213 -8.17 -3.80 5.27
N ILE A 214 -8.49 -3.27 6.44
CA ILE A 214 -9.18 -1.99 6.59
C ILE A 214 -8.13 -0.88 6.54
N PHE A 215 -8.06 -0.21 5.39
CA PHE A 215 -7.30 1.01 5.17
C PHE A 215 -8.15 2.23 5.53
N LEU A 216 -7.57 3.18 6.23
CA LEU A 216 -8.21 4.45 6.56
C LEU A 216 -7.43 5.56 5.89
N ILE A 217 -8.11 6.52 5.27
CA ILE A 217 -7.49 7.72 4.70
C ILE A 217 -8.33 8.96 5.03
N GLY A 218 -7.67 10.03 5.49
CA GLY A 218 -8.31 11.30 5.82
C GLY A 218 -7.68 12.47 5.06
N GLY A 219 -7.73 13.66 5.67
CA GLY A 219 -7.07 14.86 5.16
C GLY A 219 -5.54 14.85 5.35
N LYS A 220 -4.88 15.92 4.91
CA LYS A 220 -3.42 16.10 5.07
C LYS A 220 -3.01 16.31 6.54
N THR A 221 -3.93 16.80 7.36
CA THR A 221 -3.73 17.13 8.77
C THR A 221 -4.95 16.71 9.59
N LYS A 222 -4.78 16.62 10.92
CA LYS A 222 -5.85 16.14 11.82
C LYS A 222 -7.03 17.11 11.94
N ASP A 223 -6.80 18.39 11.70
CA ASP A 223 -7.78 19.48 11.70
C ASP A 223 -8.51 19.67 10.36
N SER A 224 -8.16 18.87 9.34
CA SER A 224 -8.83 18.90 8.04
C SER A 224 -10.32 18.56 8.16
N SER A 225 -11.17 19.28 7.41
CA SER A 225 -12.59 18.97 7.27
C SER A 225 -12.90 17.74 6.41
N ILE A 226 -11.87 17.18 5.75
CA ILE A 226 -12.02 15.96 4.95
C ILE A 226 -12.27 14.78 5.89
N PRO A 227 -13.36 14.00 5.71
CA PRO A 227 -13.67 12.88 6.58
C PRO A 227 -12.67 11.74 6.41
N ILE A 228 -12.56 10.89 7.45
CA ILE A 228 -11.81 9.63 7.36
C ILE A 228 -12.66 8.62 6.61
N VAL A 229 -12.18 8.18 5.45
CA VAL A 229 -12.83 7.19 4.59
C VAL A 229 -12.23 5.80 4.88
N PRO A 230 -13.02 4.82 5.35
CA PRO A 230 -12.60 3.43 5.50
C PRO A 230 -12.76 2.68 4.18
N ILE A 231 -11.73 1.95 3.77
CA ILE A 231 -11.68 1.18 2.53
C ILE A 231 -11.17 -0.23 2.84
N VAL A 232 -11.85 -1.25 2.30
CA VAL A 232 -11.34 -2.62 2.29
C VAL A 232 -10.38 -2.77 1.11
N LEU A 233 -9.10 -2.94 1.39
CA LEU A 233 -8.10 -3.31 0.39
C LEU A 233 -7.95 -4.82 0.37
N ARG A 234 -8.19 -5.43 -0.78
CA ARG A 234 -8.18 -6.87 -1.00
C ARG A 234 -6.91 -7.33 -1.71
N ASP A 235 -6.79 -8.65 -1.84
CA ASP A 235 -5.74 -9.26 -2.62
C ASP A 235 -5.74 -8.74 -4.06
N SER A 236 -4.55 -8.30 -4.49
CA SER A 236 -4.27 -7.73 -5.79
C SER A 236 -4.87 -6.34 -6.05
N ASP A 237 -5.34 -5.61 -5.04
CA ASP A 237 -5.73 -4.21 -5.22
C ASP A 237 -4.49 -3.31 -5.39
N LEU A 238 -4.55 -2.42 -6.38
CA LEU A 238 -3.59 -1.34 -6.59
C LEU A 238 -4.23 -0.01 -6.17
N LEU A 239 -3.51 0.73 -5.34
CA LEU A 239 -3.89 2.05 -4.87
C LEU A 239 -2.83 3.06 -5.31
N ILE A 240 -3.25 4.16 -5.91
CA ILE A 240 -2.39 5.25 -6.37
C ILE A 240 -2.74 6.50 -5.57
N MET A 241 -1.75 7.05 -4.88
CA MET A 241 -1.88 8.30 -4.12
C MET A 241 -1.12 9.40 -4.85
N SER A 242 -1.85 10.32 -5.47
CA SER A 242 -1.32 11.46 -6.22
C SER A 242 -1.94 12.78 -5.72
N GLY A 243 -1.37 13.91 -6.13
CA GLY A 243 -1.90 15.23 -5.77
C GLY A 243 -2.09 15.39 -4.26
N ASP A 244 -3.30 15.75 -3.84
CA ASP A 244 -3.59 15.97 -2.42
C ASP A 244 -3.51 14.70 -1.58
N SER A 245 -3.96 13.57 -2.11
CA SER A 245 -3.91 12.28 -1.42
C SER A 245 -2.48 11.81 -1.14
N ARG A 246 -1.48 12.29 -1.88
CA ARG A 246 -0.07 11.89 -1.74
C ARG A 246 0.50 12.14 -0.34
N LEU A 247 -0.03 13.14 0.36
CA LEU A 247 0.36 13.54 1.71
C LEU A 247 -0.75 13.33 2.75
N ALA A 248 -1.79 12.57 2.39
CA ALA A 248 -2.91 12.28 3.29
C ALA A 248 -2.47 11.47 4.51
N LEU A 249 -3.10 11.75 5.66
CA LEU A 249 -3.02 10.87 6.82
C LEU A 249 -3.73 9.56 6.51
N HIS A 250 -3.01 8.44 6.67
CA HIS A 250 -3.56 7.13 6.40
C HIS A 250 -3.05 6.04 7.36
N ALA A 251 -3.81 4.96 7.47
CA ALA A 251 -3.58 3.88 8.43
C ALA A 251 -4.01 2.51 7.88
N ILE A 252 -3.44 1.44 8.44
CA ILE A 252 -3.97 0.07 8.33
C ILE A 252 -4.53 -0.30 9.70
N ALA A 253 -5.84 -0.17 9.87
CA ALA A 253 -6.48 -0.38 11.17
C ALA A 253 -6.53 -1.86 11.56
N LYS A 254 -6.79 -2.74 10.58
CA LYS A 254 -7.04 -4.15 10.82
C LYS A 254 -6.71 -5.00 9.60
N ILE A 255 -6.13 -6.18 9.84
CA ILE A 255 -6.08 -7.27 8.86
C ILE A 255 -7.32 -8.15 9.08
N ILE A 256 -8.11 -8.34 8.04
CA ILE A 256 -9.36 -9.09 8.09
C ILE A 256 -9.01 -10.59 7.97
N PRO A 257 -9.37 -11.43 8.95
CA PRO A 257 -9.18 -12.87 8.84
C PRO A 257 -10.02 -13.44 7.68
N GLU A 258 -9.41 -14.29 6.85
CA GLU A 258 -10.11 -15.14 5.87
C GLU A 258 -9.98 -16.61 6.29
N ASP A 259 -10.79 -17.52 5.76
CA ASP A 259 -10.76 -18.93 6.16
C ASP A 259 -9.53 -19.71 5.64
N ASP A 260 -9.02 -20.56 6.53
CA ASP A 260 -8.01 -21.63 6.56
C ASP A 260 -6.74 -21.63 5.67
N LYS A 261 -6.72 -21.14 4.43
CA LYS A 261 -5.52 -21.35 3.56
C LYS A 261 -4.32 -20.46 3.91
N LEU A 262 -4.57 -19.20 4.24
CA LEU A 262 -3.53 -18.25 4.67
C LEU A 262 -3.41 -18.20 6.21
N ASN A 263 -4.34 -18.87 6.89
CA ASN A 263 -4.45 -18.87 8.34
C ASN A 263 -3.33 -19.63 9.06
N SER A 264 -2.65 -20.55 8.37
CA SER A 264 -1.49 -21.28 8.87
C SER A 264 -0.19 -20.47 8.77
N LYS A 265 -0.14 -19.42 7.94
CA LYS A 265 1.06 -18.60 7.76
C LYS A 265 1.20 -17.55 8.86
N SER A 266 2.43 -17.30 9.29
CA SER A 266 2.75 -16.23 10.25
C SER A 266 2.55 -14.85 9.65
N ILE A 267 2.79 -14.70 8.35
CA ILE A 267 2.47 -13.52 7.55
C ILE A 267 1.30 -13.88 6.63
N CYS A 268 0.22 -13.12 6.73
CA CYS A 268 -0.99 -13.32 5.92
C CYS A 268 -1.24 -12.17 4.94
N ARG A 269 -0.55 -11.04 5.07
CA ARG A 269 -0.70 -9.93 4.13
C ARG A 269 0.63 -9.27 3.83
N ILE A 270 0.81 -8.89 2.58
CA ILE A 270 1.95 -8.10 2.11
C ILE A 270 1.40 -6.84 1.42
N ASN A 271 2.04 -5.71 1.68
CA ASN A 271 1.81 -4.47 0.95
C ASN A 271 3.13 -3.95 0.41
N LEU A 272 3.16 -3.62 -0.88
CA LEU A 272 4.29 -3.04 -1.56
C LEU A 272 4.02 -1.56 -1.83
N ASN A 273 4.76 -0.66 -1.19
CA ASN A 273 4.74 0.78 -1.51
C ASN A 273 5.96 1.12 -2.38
N ILE A 274 5.73 1.65 -3.57
CA ILE A 274 6.75 2.00 -4.56
C ILE A 274 6.75 3.51 -4.73
N ARG A 275 7.93 4.10 -4.72
CA ARG A 275 8.12 5.55 -4.59
C ARG A 275 9.22 6.02 -5.54
N GLN A 276 9.07 7.25 -6.00
CA GLN A 276 10.14 8.03 -6.61
C GLN A 276 10.66 9.02 -5.57
N VAL A 277 11.97 9.08 -5.37
CA VAL A 277 12.60 9.89 -4.32
C VAL A 277 12.95 11.29 -4.82
N GLN A 278 13.40 11.39 -6.07
CA GLN A 278 13.84 12.64 -6.72
C GLN A 278 12.81 13.16 -7.71
#